data_AF-A0A840HMX2-F1
#
_entry.id   AF-A0A840HMX2-F1
#
_cell.length_a   1.000
_cell.length_b   1.000
_cell.length_c   1.000
_cell.angle_alpha   90.00
_cell.angle_beta   90.00
_cell.angle_gamma   90.00
#
_symmetry.space_group_name_H-M   'P 1'
#
loop_
_entity.id
_entity.type
_entity.pdbx_description
1 polymer ?
#
loop_
_entity_poly.entity_id
_entity_poly.type
_entity_poly.pdbx_seq_one_letter_code
_entity_poly.pdbx_strand_id
1 'polypeptide(L)' 'MPNTDWRSDEAYSGLKKAEAADLAWEWLRRDPNYQEDYKRLSRRERSSAAAGQFRRKWGLSFSS' A
#
# COMPACT_ATOMS: atom_id res chain seq x y z
N MET A 1 15.64 15.30 -17.74
CA MET A 1 15.15 14.04 -17.12
C MET A 1 16.29 13.46 -16.32
N PRO A 2 16.14 13.11 -15.03
CA PRO A 2 17.22 12.44 -14.31
C PRO A 2 17.55 11.14 -15.03
N ASN A 3 18.83 10.95 -15.36
CA ASN A 3 19.34 9.73 -15.99
C ASN A 3 19.35 8.62 -14.95
N THR A 4 18.18 8.04 -14.72
CA THR A 4 18.01 6.97 -13.74
C THR A 4 18.50 5.69 -14.39
N ASP A 5 19.62 5.17 -13.90
CA ASP A 5 20.12 3.85 -14.29
C ASP A 5 19.23 2.77 -13.67
N TRP A 6 18.11 2.49 -14.34
CA TRP A 6 17.13 1.51 -13.92
C TRP A 6 17.66 0.06 -13.93
N ARG A 7 18.88 -0.17 -14.45
CA ARG A 7 19.56 -1.47 -14.38
C ARG A 7 20.64 -1.54 -13.29
N SER A 8 20.88 -0.46 -12.56
CA SER A 8 21.86 -0.45 -11.46
C SER A 8 21.42 -1.41 -10.35
N ASP A 9 22.22 -2.42 -10.08
CA ASP A 9 21.94 -3.40 -9.02
C ASP A 9 21.96 -2.75 -7.63
N GLU A 10 22.90 -1.83 -7.41
CA GLU A 10 23.04 -1.06 -6.17
C GLU A 10 21.81 -0.21 -5.87
N ALA A 11 21.18 0.36 -6.91
CA ALA A 11 19.95 1.15 -6.78
C ALA A 11 18.77 0.32 -6.22
N TYR A 12 18.78 -1.01 -6.37
CA TYR A 12 17.74 -1.92 -5.88
C TYR A 12 18.22 -2.85 -4.75
N SER A 13 19.40 -2.62 -4.20
CA SER A 13 19.98 -3.45 -3.13
C SER A 13 19.07 -3.60 -1.90
N GLY A 14 18.29 -2.56 -1.57
CA GLY A 14 17.26 -2.60 -0.53
C GLY A 14 16.05 -3.45 -0.90
N LEU A 15 15.65 -3.45 -2.19
CA LEU A 15 14.52 -4.23 -2.70
C LEU A 15 14.80 -5.73 -2.67
N LYS A 16 16.06 -6.14 -2.86
CA LYS A 16 16.50 -7.55 -2.75
C LYS A 16 16.35 -8.14 -1.35
N LYS A 17 16.27 -7.29 -0.33
CA LYS A 17 16.10 -7.68 1.07
C LYS A 17 14.65 -7.53 1.55
N ALA A 18 13.78 -6.96 0.70
CA ALA A 18 12.39 -6.73 1.04
C ALA A 18 11.62 -8.06 0.99
N GLU A 19 10.73 -8.26 1.95
CA GLU A 19 9.84 -9.41 1.94
C GLU A 19 8.76 -9.21 0.86
N ALA A 20 8.16 -10.31 0.40
CA ALA A 20 7.08 -10.25 -0.58
C ALA A 20 5.90 -9.35 -0.10
N ALA A 21 5.67 -9.32 1.22
CA ALA A 21 4.66 -8.46 1.83
C ALA A 21 5.00 -6.96 1.70
N ASP A 22 6.27 -6.57 1.82
CA ASP A 22 6.71 -5.19 1.66
C ASP A 22 6.48 -4.72 0.22
N LEU A 23 6.81 -5.55 -0.76
CA LEU A 23 6.58 -5.26 -2.18
C LEU A 23 5.09 -5.14 -2.51
N ALA A 24 4.27 -6.07 -2.00
CA ALA A 24 2.82 -6.01 -2.17
C ALA A 24 2.23 -4.73 -1.55
N TRP A 25 2.72 -4.34 -0.37
CA TRP A 25 2.31 -3.10 0.30
C TRP A 25 2.71 -1.85 -0.48
N GLU A 26 3.93 -1.82 -1.02
CA GLU A 26 4.44 -0.72 -1.83
C GLU A 26 3.60 -0.51 -3.10
N TRP A 27 3.14 -1.59 -3.75
CA TRP A 27 2.21 -1.49 -4.88
C TRP A 27 0.85 -0.96 -4.44
N LEU A 28 0.26 -1.58 -3.41
CA LEU A 28 -1.07 -1.27 -2.93
C LEU A 28 -1.21 0.18 -2.46
N ARG A 29 -0.26 0.70 -1.68
CA ARG A 29 -0.34 2.08 -1.15
C ARG A 29 -0.25 3.15 -2.23
N ARG A 30 0.24 2.80 -3.43
CA ARG A 30 0.32 3.69 -4.60
C ARG A 30 -0.92 3.61 -5.50
N ASP A 31 -1.81 2.64 -5.28
CA ASP A 31 -3.08 2.57 -6.01
C ASP A 31 -3.98 3.76 -5.62
N PRO A 32 -4.48 4.55 -6.59
CA PRO A 32 -5.28 5.74 -6.30
C PRO A 32 -6.64 5.40 -5.66
N ASN A 33 -7.24 4.27 -6.01
CA ASN A 33 -8.48 3.81 -5.41
C ASN A 33 -8.25 3.40 -3.95
N TYR A 34 -7.13 2.74 -3.67
CA TYR A 34 -6.74 2.41 -2.30
C TYR A 34 -6.57 3.66 -1.45
N GLN A 35 -5.87 4.67 -1.98
CA GLN A 35 -5.66 5.94 -1.28
C GLN A 35 -6.98 6.67 -0.99
N GLU A 36 -7.92 6.66 -1.94
CA GLU A 36 -9.23 7.28 -1.75
C GLU A 36 -10.07 6.52 -0.70
N ASP A 37 -10.13 5.19 -0.79
CA ASP A 37 -10.85 4.35 0.15
C ASP A 37 -10.27 4.47 1.56
N TYR A 38 -8.95 4.51 1.69
CA TYR A 38 -8.28 4.70 2.97
C TYR A 38 -8.60 6.07 3.56
N LYS A 39 -8.54 7.16 2.77
CA LYS A 39 -8.95 8.50 3.22
C LYS A 39 -10.41 8.54 3.68
N ARG A 40 -11.31 7.86 2.97
CA ARG A 40 -12.73 7.74 3.36
C ARG A 40 -12.88 6.99 4.68
N LEU A 41 -12.11 5.92 4.88
CA LEU A 41 -12.07 5.15 6.14
C LEU A 41 -11.49 5.96 7.31
N SER A 42 -10.46 6.79 7.08
CA SER A 42 -9.88 7.65 8.12
C SER A 42 -10.81 8.79 8.56
N ARG A 43 -11.63 9.31 7.64
CA ARG A 43 -12.52 10.47 7.89
C ARG A 43 -13.86 10.09 8.53
N ARG A 44 -14.42 8.93 8.17
CA ARG A 44 -15.61 8.39 8.82
C ARG A 44 -15.10 7.62 10.02
N GLU A 45 -15.20 8.16 11.24
CA GLU A 45 -14.86 7.45 12.49
C GLU A 45 -15.16 5.97 12.32
N ARG A 46 -14.11 5.14 12.32
CA ARG A 46 -14.05 3.79 11.74
C ARG A 46 -15.30 2.95 12.05
N SER A 47 -16.37 3.16 11.29
CA SER A 47 -17.59 2.42 11.55
C SER A 47 -17.33 0.98 11.17
N SER A 48 -17.84 0.04 11.96
CA SER A 48 -17.62 -1.39 11.74
C SER A 48 -17.99 -1.82 10.31
N ALA A 49 -19.02 -1.19 9.74
CA ALA A 49 -19.44 -1.40 8.36
C ALA A 49 -18.44 -0.88 7.32
N ALA A 50 -17.85 0.31 7.53
CA ALA A 50 -16.85 0.87 6.62
C ALA A 50 -15.54 0.07 6.67
N ALA A 51 -15.11 -0.32 7.86
CA ALA A 51 -13.95 -1.20 8.05
C ALA A 51 -14.18 -2.58 7.42
N GLY A 52 -15.38 -3.14 7.56
CA GLY A 52 -15.75 -4.42 6.94
C GLY A 52 -15.72 -4.38 5.41
N GLN A 53 -16.25 -3.31 4.79
CA GLN A 53 -16.18 -3.12 3.33
C GLN A 53 -14.73 -2.96 2.85
N PHE A 54 -13.93 -2.18 3.56
CA PHE A 54 -12.52 -2.00 3.25
C PHE A 54 -11.75 -3.33 3.28
N ARG A 55 -11.95 -4.13 4.33
CA ARG A 55 -11.31 -5.45 4.48
C ARG A 55 -11.72 -6.43 3.38
N ARG A 56 -13.00 -6.43 2.96
CA ARG A 56 -13.46 -7.29 1.85
C ARG A 56 -12.83 -6.89 0.51
N LYS A 57 -12.64 -5.59 0.27
CA LYS A 57 -12.09 -5.09 -0.99
C LYS A 57 -10.58 -5.29 -1.08
N TRP A 58 -9.85 -4.99 0.00
CA TRP A 58 -8.39 -4.92 -0.01
C TRP A 58 -7.71 -6.08 0.72
N GLY A 59 -8.46 -6.94 1.41
CA GLY A 59 -7.92 -8.05 2.20
C GLY A 59 -7.18 -7.62 3.48
N LEU A 60 -7.08 -6.32 3.75
CA LEU A 60 -6.34 -5.76 4.88
C LEU A 60 -7.22 -5.57 6.12
N SER A 61 -6.65 -5.87 7.27
CA SER A 61 -7.23 -5.57 8.58
C SER A 61 -6.18 -4.85 9.42
N PHE A 62 -6.48 -3.63 9.85
CA PHE A 62 -5.67 -2.91 10.82
C PHE A 62 -6.26 -3.15 12.20
N SER A 63 -5.51 -3.74 13.12
CA SER A 63 -5.88 -3.75 14.53
C SER A 63 -5.84 -2.31 15.07
N SER A 64 -6.90 -1.92 15.78
CA SER A 64 -6.90 -0.68 16.59
C SER A 64 -5.98 -0.80 17.77
#